data_AF-A0A957FDE9-F1
#
_entry.id   AF-A0A957FDE9-F1
#
_cell.length_a   1.000
_cell.length_b   1.000
_cell.length_c   1.000
_cell.angle_alpha   90.00
_cell.angle_beta   90.00
_cell.angle_gamma   90.00
#
_symmetry.space_group_name_H-M   'P 1'
#
loop_
_entity.id
_entity.type
_entity.pdbx_description
1 polymer ?
#
loop_
_entity_poly.entity_id
_entity_poly.type
_entity_poly.pdbx_seq_one_letter_code
_entity_poly.pdbx_strand_id
1 'polypeptide(L)'
;VVMGANILIMGIVPAFVGYGAYQLIHSQSRGVRLAGTAVAAWVSVMMAALITALLLGFSGTSSLAVAVPAMLGIHALIGIGEALITVAALSFIERSRPQVLQAGHAAGSGRWVIAGLVIAMAVTLISPLASPSPDGLEWVAEQVGFLETAQDAPYELLPDYTIPFLGETAVSTIVAGILGTLIVAGITYALGRMLQRGARVEPSSR
;
A
#
# COMPACT_ATOMS: atom_id res chain seq x y z
N VAL A 1 -2.15 -15.99 -7.56
CA VAL A 1 -2.05 -14.57 -7.09
C VAL A 1 -0.93 -14.43 -6.05
N VAL A 2 -0.13 -13.35 -6.04
CA VAL A 2 0.98 -13.18 -5.07
C VAL A 2 0.73 -11.99 -4.12
N MET A 3 -0.11 -12.16 -3.08
CA MET A 3 -0.44 -11.08 -2.13
C MET A 3 0.80 -10.63 -1.36
N GLY A 4 1.82 -11.46 -1.15
CA GLY A 4 3.00 -11.06 -0.38
C GLY A 4 3.71 -9.84 -0.98
N ALA A 5 4.03 -9.91 -2.29
CA ALA A 5 4.61 -8.79 -3.02
C ALA A 5 3.61 -7.61 -3.12
N ASN A 6 2.34 -7.91 -3.38
CA ASN A 6 1.30 -6.89 -3.49
C ASN A 6 1.11 -6.10 -2.18
N ILE A 7 1.07 -6.75 -1.02
CA ILE A 7 0.95 -6.12 0.29
C ILE A 7 2.18 -5.25 0.58
N LEU A 8 3.38 -5.70 0.22
CA LEU A 8 4.59 -4.88 0.37
C LEU A 8 4.52 -3.61 -0.49
N ILE A 9 4.12 -3.73 -1.75
CA ILE A 9 4.00 -2.59 -2.66
C ILE A 9 2.91 -1.64 -2.19
N MET A 10 1.71 -2.16 -1.90
CA MET A 10 0.55 -1.38 -1.45
C MET A 10 0.75 -0.76 -0.06
N GLY A 11 1.54 -1.37 0.81
CA GLY A 11 1.84 -0.85 2.15
C GLY A 11 2.96 0.18 2.15
N ILE A 12 4.07 -0.10 1.45
CA ILE A 12 5.28 0.71 1.52
C ILE A 12 5.20 1.87 0.53
N VAL A 13 4.88 1.62 -0.74
CA VAL A 13 4.97 2.67 -1.77
C VAL A 13 4.03 3.83 -1.46
N PRO A 14 2.72 3.61 -1.22
CA PRO A 14 1.83 4.72 -0.88
C PRO A 14 2.23 5.50 0.37
N ALA A 15 2.68 4.80 1.42
CA ALA A 15 3.10 5.44 2.66
C ALA A 15 4.28 6.41 2.48
N PHE A 16 5.30 5.99 1.73
CA PHE A 16 6.48 6.83 1.49
C PHE A 16 6.18 8.01 0.57
N VAL A 17 5.37 7.78 -0.46
CA VAL A 17 4.97 8.82 -1.42
C VAL A 17 4.10 9.86 -0.73
N GLY A 18 3.12 9.41 0.05
CA GLY A 18 2.26 10.27 0.85
C GLY A 18 3.06 11.07 1.86
N TYR A 19 4.02 10.45 2.57
CA TYR A 19 4.88 11.17 3.51
C TYR A 19 5.78 12.19 2.81
N GLY A 20 6.42 11.82 1.70
CA GLY A 20 7.24 12.73 0.91
C GLY A 20 6.45 13.94 0.41
N ALA A 21 5.24 13.72 -0.11
CA ALA A 21 4.35 14.80 -0.52
C ALA A 21 3.91 15.66 0.68
N TYR A 22 3.54 15.05 1.81
CA TYR A 22 3.20 15.76 3.04
C TYR A 22 4.31 16.73 3.47
N GLN A 23 5.57 16.28 3.45
CA GLN A 23 6.71 17.13 3.81
C GLN A 23 6.80 18.38 2.91
N LEU A 24 6.38 18.30 1.66
CA LEU A 24 6.40 19.43 0.71
C LEU A 24 5.20 20.39 0.88
N ILE A 25 4.04 19.88 1.30
CA ILE A 25 2.77 20.63 1.25
C ILE A 25 2.19 20.99 2.63
N HIS A 26 2.69 20.43 3.74
CA HIS A 26 2.10 20.61 5.06
C HIS A 26 2.05 22.08 5.52
N SER A 27 3.07 22.88 5.15
CA SER A 27 3.20 24.30 5.49
C SER A 27 2.44 25.24 4.56
N GLN A 28 1.82 24.71 3.51
CA GLN A 28 1.12 25.50 2.49
C GLN A 28 -0.30 25.87 2.92
N SER A 29 -0.92 26.77 2.15
CA SER A 29 -2.33 27.14 2.34
C SER A 29 -3.25 25.92 2.22
N ARG A 30 -4.42 25.98 2.87
CA ARG A 30 -5.36 24.85 2.91
C ARG A 30 -5.74 24.34 1.51
N GLY A 31 -5.97 25.25 0.55
CA GLY A 31 -6.29 24.88 -0.83
C GLY A 31 -5.16 24.10 -1.50
N VAL A 32 -3.92 24.56 -1.36
CA VAL A 32 -2.73 23.88 -1.90
C VAL A 32 -2.50 22.55 -1.22
N ARG A 33 -2.69 22.46 0.10
CA ARG A 33 -2.55 21.20 0.84
C ARG A 33 -3.57 20.15 0.39
N LEU A 34 -4.85 20.52 0.25
CA LEU A 34 -5.87 19.57 -0.21
C LEU A 34 -5.64 19.13 -1.66
N ALA A 35 -5.31 20.07 -2.56
CA ALA A 35 -4.99 19.74 -3.95
C ALA A 35 -3.72 18.87 -4.06
N GLY A 36 -2.67 19.23 -3.34
CA GLY A 36 -1.42 18.46 -3.27
C GLY A 36 -1.64 17.06 -2.69
N THR A 37 -2.52 16.92 -1.69
CA THR A 37 -2.90 15.62 -1.12
C THR A 37 -3.64 14.76 -2.14
N ALA A 38 -4.57 15.33 -2.91
CA ALA A 38 -5.28 14.62 -3.97
C ALA A 38 -4.30 14.08 -5.04
N VAL A 39 -3.39 14.93 -5.51
CA VAL A 39 -2.37 14.55 -6.48
C VAL A 39 -1.44 13.49 -5.91
N ALA A 40 -0.98 13.66 -4.67
CA ALA A 40 -0.10 12.71 -4.00
C ALA A 40 -0.76 11.33 -3.87
N ALA A 41 -2.03 11.28 -3.44
CA ALA A 41 -2.79 10.04 -3.34
C ALA A 41 -2.89 9.34 -4.70
N TRP A 42 -3.29 10.07 -5.75
CA TRP A 42 -3.39 9.50 -7.10
C TRP A 42 -2.03 8.99 -7.63
N VAL A 43 -0.98 9.80 -7.50
CA VAL A 43 0.39 9.41 -7.91
C VAL A 43 0.87 8.19 -7.13
N SER A 44 0.55 8.10 -5.83
CA SER A 44 0.95 6.98 -5.00
C SER A 44 0.36 5.65 -5.48
N VAL A 45 -0.92 5.65 -5.90
CA VAL A 45 -1.59 4.50 -6.50
C VAL A 45 -0.97 4.16 -7.84
N MET A 46 -0.64 5.17 -8.67
CA MET A 46 0.00 4.94 -9.98
C MET A 46 1.38 4.33 -9.86
N MET A 47 2.18 4.79 -8.90
CA MET A 47 3.50 4.21 -8.69
C MET A 47 3.43 2.79 -8.13
N ALA A 48 2.51 2.52 -7.20
CA ALA A 48 2.26 1.16 -6.74
C ALA A 48 1.84 0.24 -7.90
N ALA A 49 0.90 0.68 -8.73
CA ALA A 49 0.43 -0.08 -9.89
C ALA A 49 1.54 -0.33 -10.93
N LEU A 50 2.38 0.68 -11.20
CA LEU A 50 3.52 0.54 -12.10
C LEU A 50 4.54 -0.46 -11.56
N ILE A 51 4.88 -0.38 -10.28
CA ILE A 51 5.84 -1.32 -9.66
C ILE A 51 5.30 -2.74 -9.72
N THR A 52 4.02 -2.95 -9.42
CA THR A 52 3.39 -4.27 -9.55
C THR A 52 3.43 -4.77 -11.01
N ALA A 53 3.13 -3.92 -11.99
CA ALA A 53 3.19 -4.29 -13.41
C ALA A 53 4.61 -4.68 -13.85
N LEU A 54 5.62 -3.94 -13.38
CA LEU A 54 7.03 -4.24 -13.64
C LEU A 54 7.45 -5.56 -13.01
N LEU A 55 7.01 -5.83 -11.77
CA LEU A 55 7.29 -7.09 -11.10
C LEU A 55 6.65 -8.28 -11.82
N LEU A 56 5.41 -8.13 -12.29
CA LEU A 56 4.72 -9.14 -13.10
C LEU A 56 5.39 -9.38 -14.46
N GLY A 57 5.98 -8.32 -15.03
CA GLY A 57 6.79 -8.40 -16.23
C GLY A 57 8.11 -9.14 -16.01
N PHE A 58 8.83 -8.81 -14.94
CA PHE A 58 10.14 -9.38 -14.64
C PHE A 58 10.08 -10.78 -14.01
N SER A 59 8.95 -11.17 -13.40
CA SER A 59 8.71 -12.55 -12.97
C SER A 59 8.53 -13.52 -14.14
N GLY A 60 8.35 -13.00 -15.37
CA GLY A 60 8.06 -13.80 -16.56
C GLY A 60 6.58 -14.18 -16.69
N THR A 61 5.74 -13.86 -15.71
CA THR A 61 4.34 -14.29 -15.67
C THR A 61 3.43 -13.54 -16.66
N SER A 62 3.76 -12.30 -17.04
CA SER A 62 2.98 -11.54 -18.02
C SER A 62 3.86 -10.62 -18.85
N SER A 63 3.49 -10.35 -20.10
CA SER A 63 4.25 -9.40 -20.93
C SER A 63 4.08 -7.97 -20.42
N LEU A 64 5.17 -7.18 -20.37
CA LEU A 64 5.12 -5.76 -19.97
C LEU A 64 4.18 -4.94 -20.86
N ALA A 65 4.08 -5.28 -22.14
CA ALA A 65 3.21 -4.61 -23.10
C ALA A 65 1.72 -4.74 -22.75
N VAL A 66 1.33 -5.81 -22.05
CA VAL A 66 -0.05 -6.03 -21.58
C VAL A 66 -0.21 -5.59 -20.13
N ALA A 67 0.73 -6.00 -19.26
CA ALA A 67 0.64 -5.75 -17.82
C ALA A 67 0.65 -4.26 -17.48
N VAL A 68 1.50 -3.44 -18.11
CA VAL A 68 1.63 -2.01 -17.79
C VAL A 68 0.36 -1.22 -18.16
N PRO A 69 -0.17 -1.31 -19.40
CA PRO A 69 -1.41 -0.60 -19.73
C PRO A 69 -2.62 -1.09 -18.93
N ALA A 70 -2.75 -2.41 -18.71
CA ALA A 70 -3.84 -2.96 -17.93
C ALA A 70 -3.80 -2.46 -16.49
N MET A 71 -2.62 -2.52 -15.85
CA MET A 71 -2.42 -2.06 -14.48
C MET A 71 -2.67 -0.57 -14.32
N LEU A 72 -1.99 0.26 -15.11
CA LEU A 72 -2.13 1.71 -15.00
C LEU A 72 -3.54 2.17 -15.35
N GLY A 73 -4.20 1.53 -16.33
CA GLY A 73 -5.53 1.90 -16.80
C GLY A 73 -6.59 1.81 -15.72
N ILE A 74 -6.80 0.62 -15.15
CA ILE A 74 -7.81 0.43 -14.10
C ILE A 74 -7.45 1.19 -12.83
N HIS A 75 -6.16 1.21 -12.46
CA HIS A 75 -5.73 1.90 -11.25
C HIS A 75 -5.83 3.42 -11.39
N ALA A 76 -5.80 3.99 -12.60
CA ALA A 76 -6.01 5.42 -12.79
C ALA A 76 -7.39 5.85 -12.29
N LEU A 77 -8.41 5.00 -12.49
CA LEU A 77 -9.76 5.20 -11.97
C LEU A 77 -9.84 4.96 -10.46
N ILE A 78 -9.24 3.86 -9.97
CA ILE A 78 -9.17 3.56 -8.54
C ILE A 78 -8.46 4.69 -7.78
N GLY A 79 -7.39 5.25 -8.35
CA GLY A 79 -6.62 6.35 -7.79
C GLY A 79 -7.43 7.64 -7.65
N ILE A 80 -8.43 7.87 -8.52
CA ILE A 80 -9.36 9.00 -8.34
C ILE A 80 -10.21 8.77 -7.08
N GLY A 81 -10.72 7.55 -6.89
CA GLY A 81 -11.44 7.16 -5.67
C GLY A 81 -10.57 7.36 -4.42
N GLU A 82 -9.32 6.91 -4.46
CA GLU A 82 -8.38 7.06 -3.35
C GLU A 82 -8.08 8.53 -3.04
N ALA A 83 -7.90 9.37 -4.07
CA ALA A 83 -7.70 10.80 -3.90
C ALA A 83 -8.91 11.48 -3.25
N LEU A 84 -10.14 11.12 -3.66
CA LEU A 84 -11.37 11.63 -3.07
C LEU A 84 -11.51 11.20 -1.60
N ILE A 85 -11.29 9.93 -1.30
CA ILE A 85 -11.34 9.39 0.06
C ILE A 85 -10.29 10.07 0.94
N THR A 86 -9.06 10.20 0.45
CA THR A 86 -7.96 10.81 1.20
C THR A 86 -8.23 12.29 1.51
N VAL A 87 -8.70 13.06 0.53
CA VAL A 87 -9.05 14.48 0.72
C VAL A 87 -10.25 14.63 1.66
N ALA A 88 -11.25 13.76 1.55
CA ALA A 88 -12.41 13.76 2.43
C ALA A 88 -12.00 13.45 3.88
N ALA A 89 -11.17 12.42 4.08
CA ALA A 89 -10.64 12.05 5.39
C ALA A 89 -9.81 13.19 5.99
N LEU A 90 -8.89 13.78 5.23
CA LEU A 90 -8.08 14.91 5.68
C LEU A 90 -8.95 16.12 6.04
N SER A 91 -9.92 16.45 5.19
CA SER A 91 -10.87 17.55 5.43
C SER A 91 -11.73 17.31 6.67
N PHE A 92 -12.13 16.06 6.92
CA PHE A 92 -12.88 15.69 8.12
C PHE A 92 -12.03 15.78 9.38
N ILE A 93 -10.77 15.33 9.33
CA ILE A 93 -9.84 15.42 10.46
C ILE A 93 -9.52 16.88 10.78
N GLU A 94 -9.28 17.72 9.77
CA GLU A 94 -9.06 19.17 9.94
C GLU A 94 -10.22 19.85 10.69
N ARG A 95 -11.45 19.42 10.43
CA ARG A 95 -12.65 19.99 11.06
C ARG A 95 -12.94 19.42 12.44
N SER A 96 -12.81 18.11 12.60
CA SER A 96 -13.21 17.39 13.83
C SER A 96 -12.13 17.39 14.91
N ARG A 97 -10.84 17.34 14.51
CA ARG A 97 -9.69 17.24 15.41
C ARG A 97 -8.48 18.03 14.87
N PRO A 98 -8.60 19.36 14.71
CA PRO A 98 -7.50 20.21 14.20
C PRO A 98 -6.22 20.09 15.03
N GLN A 99 -6.35 19.79 16.33
CA GLN A 99 -5.24 19.60 17.25
C GLN A 99 -4.32 18.44 16.84
N VAL A 100 -4.83 17.41 16.16
CA VAL A 100 -4.01 16.26 15.67
C VAL A 100 -3.03 16.70 14.59
N LEU A 101 -3.39 17.70 13.79
CA LEU A 101 -2.53 18.24 12.73
C LEU A 101 -1.61 19.36 13.23
N GLN A 102 -2.03 20.08 14.28
CA GLN A 102 -1.26 21.18 14.90
C GLN A 102 -0.28 20.70 15.97
N ALA A 103 -0.50 19.52 16.57
CA ALA A 103 0.46 18.86 17.44
C ALA A 103 1.67 18.40 16.61
N GLY A 104 2.51 19.36 16.21
CA GLY A 104 3.77 19.09 15.53
C GLY A 104 4.62 18.12 16.36
N HIS A 105 5.21 17.14 15.67
CA HIS A 105 6.28 16.26 16.16
C HIS A 105 6.04 15.45 17.44
N ALA A 106 4.82 15.33 17.95
CA ALA A 106 4.50 14.16 18.75
C ALA A 106 4.46 12.97 17.79
N ALA A 107 5.63 12.43 17.43
CA ALA A 107 5.78 11.14 16.78
C ALA A 107 4.73 10.23 17.39
N GLY A 108 3.72 9.84 16.60
CA GLY A 108 2.50 9.25 17.11
C GLY A 108 2.88 8.25 18.20
N SER A 109 2.45 8.52 19.45
CA SER A 109 2.87 7.73 20.61
C SER A 109 2.81 6.25 20.23
N GLY A 110 3.75 5.40 20.65
CA GLY A 110 3.79 3.99 20.21
C GLY A 110 2.43 3.26 20.27
N ARG A 111 1.52 3.74 21.13
CA ARG A 111 0.10 3.40 21.18
C ARG A 111 -0.66 3.47 19.85
N TRP A 112 -0.41 4.46 18.99
CA TRP A 112 -1.05 4.58 17.66
C TRP A 112 -0.50 3.58 16.65
N VAL A 113 0.80 3.29 16.72
CA VAL A 113 1.41 2.21 15.93
C VAL A 113 0.82 0.87 16.35
N ILE A 114 0.69 0.64 17.67
CA ILE A 114 0.06 -0.57 18.22
C ILE A 114 -1.42 -0.63 17.82
N ALA A 115 -2.17 0.46 17.92
CA ALA A 115 -3.57 0.50 17.52
C ALA A 115 -3.75 0.18 16.03
N GLY A 116 -2.93 0.79 15.16
CA GLY A 116 -2.91 0.48 13.73
C GLY A 116 -2.58 -0.98 13.45
N LEU A 117 -1.60 -1.54 14.16
CA LEU A 117 -1.25 -2.96 14.03
C LEU A 117 -2.38 -3.88 14.49
N VAL A 118 -3.03 -3.58 15.61
CA VAL A 118 -4.18 -4.36 16.11
C VAL A 118 -5.33 -4.34 15.11
N ILE A 119 -5.65 -3.17 14.54
CA ILE A 119 -6.68 -3.04 13.50
C ILE A 119 -6.30 -3.86 12.27
N ALA A 120 -5.06 -3.74 11.79
CA ALA A 120 -4.59 -4.53 10.65
C ALA A 120 -4.71 -6.04 10.92
N MET A 121 -4.35 -6.49 12.12
CA MET A 121 -4.51 -7.89 12.52
C MET A 121 -5.96 -8.34 12.58
N ALA A 122 -6.86 -7.52 13.11
CA ALA A 122 -8.28 -7.82 13.13
C ALA A 122 -8.84 -7.97 11.70
N VAL A 123 -8.42 -7.11 10.77
CA VAL A 123 -8.79 -7.21 9.34
C VAL A 123 -8.23 -8.48 8.71
N THR A 124 -7.01 -8.89 9.04
CA THR A 124 -6.42 -10.13 8.53
C THR A 124 -7.21 -11.37 8.97
N LEU A 125 -7.76 -11.38 10.20
CA LEU A 125 -8.56 -12.50 10.70
C LEU A 125 -9.87 -12.70 9.92
N ILE A 126 -10.42 -11.63 9.34
CA ILE A 126 -11.63 -11.69 8.51
C ILE A 126 -11.31 -11.86 7.02
N SER A 127 -10.04 -11.97 6.63
CA SER A 127 -9.63 -12.09 5.22
C SER A 127 -10.19 -13.33 4.49
N PRO A 128 -10.48 -14.49 5.11
CA PRO A 128 -11.15 -15.59 4.41
C PRO A 128 -12.60 -15.27 3.98
N LEU A 129 -13.17 -14.18 4.48
CA LEU A 129 -14.49 -13.68 4.07
C LEU A 129 -14.39 -12.63 2.95
N ALA A 130 -13.21 -12.44 2.36
CA ALA A 130 -13.01 -11.53 1.24
C ALA A 130 -13.84 -11.98 0.02
N SER A 131 -14.23 -11.00 -0.81
CA SER A 131 -15.02 -11.26 -2.01
C SER A 131 -14.29 -12.22 -2.95
N PRO A 132 -14.98 -13.23 -3.51
CA PRO A 132 -14.42 -14.10 -4.55
C PRO A 132 -14.42 -13.45 -5.95
N SER A 133 -14.96 -12.23 -6.07
CA SER A 133 -14.99 -11.51 -7.35
C SER A 133 -13.58 -11.15 -7.79
N PRO A 134 -13.29 -11.16 -9.11
CA PRO A 134 -11.99 -10.79 -9.63
C PRO A 134 -11.64 -9.36 -9.21
N ASP A 135 -10.37 -9.15 -8.88
CA ASP A 135 -9.88 -7.81 -8.62
C ASP A 135 -9.80 -6.98 -9.92
N GLY A 136 -9.43 -5.70 -9.84
CA GLY A 136 -9.37 -4.84 -11.02
C GLY A 136 -8.41 -5.34 -12.10
N LEU A 137 -7.40 -6.11 -11.72
CA LEU A 137 -6.45 -6.72 -12.64
C LEU A 137 -7.04 -7.93 -13.33
N GLU A 138 -7.54 -8.87 -12.53
CA GLU A 138 -8.17 -10.11 -12.98
C GLU A 138 -9.37 -9.80 -13.87
N TRP A 139 -10.15 -8.78 -13.53
CA TRP A 139 -11.26 -8.35 -14.36
C TRP A 139 -10.80 -7.88 -15.75
N VAL A 140 -9.75 -7.04 -15.84
CA VAL A 140 -9.19 -6.65 -17.15
C VAL A 140 -8.58 -7.86 -17.86
N ALA A 141 -7.96 -8.78 -17.10
CA ALA A 141 -7.40 -10.02 -17.61
C ALA A 141 -8.44 -10.91 -18.29
N GLU A 142 -9.60 -11.05 -17.67
CA GLU A 142 -10.76 -11.74 -18.23
C GLU A 142 -11.29 -11.02 -19.47
N GLN A 143 -11.50 -9.70 -19.40
CA GLN A 143 -12.10 -8.94 -20.51
C GLN A 143 -11.21 -8.89 -21.76
N VAL A 144 -9.89 -8.79 -21.57
CA VAL A 144 -8.91 -8.68 -22.66
C VAL A 144 -8.39 -10.06 -23.09
N GLY A 145 -8.73 -11.13 -22.35
CA GLY A 145 -8.33 -12.50 -22.65
C GLY A 145 -6.85 -12.80 -22.40
N PHE A 146 -6.16 -12.01 -21.57
CA PHE A 146 -4.73 -12.24 -21.31
C PHE A 146 -4.46 -13.27 -20.21
N LEU A 147 -5.48 -13.76 -19.50
CA LEU A 147 -5.34 -14.86 -18.55
C LEU A 147 -4.72 -16.10 -19.20
N GLU A 148 -5.11 -16.43 -20.42
CA GLU A 148 -4.58 -17.59 -21.17
C GLU A 148 -3.14 -17.39 -21.66
N THR A 149 -2.66 -16.14 -21.65
CA THR A 149 -1.28 -15.78 -22.02
C THR A 149 -0.37 -15.69 -20.80
N ALA A 150 -0.92 -15.83 -19.58
CA ALA A 150 -0.13 -15.84 -18.37
C ALA A 150 0.79 -17.07 -18.34
N GLN A 151 2.07 -16.85 -18.05
CA GLN A 151 3.04 -17.94 -17.91
C GLN A 151 3.15 -18.33 -16.44
N ASP A 152 3.43 -19.61 -16.19
CA ASP A 152 3.75 -20.09 -14.85
C ASP A 152 4.97 -19.36 -14.28
N ALA A 153 4.90 -19.01 -13.00
CA ALA A 153 6.02 -18.38 -12.33
C ALA A 153 7.18 -19.40 -12.17
N PRO A 154 8.45 -18.97 -12.32
CA PRO A 154 9.58 -19.87 -12.11
C PRO A 154 9.69 -20.42 -10.68
N TYR A 155 9.12 -19.71 -9.70
CA TYR A 155 9.05 -20.11 -8.30
C TYR A 155 7.83 -19.48 -7.62
N GLU A 156 7.20 -20.21 -6.71
CA GLU A 156 6.06 -19.76 -5.92
C GLU A 156 6.34 -20.01 -4.43
N LEU A 157 6.44 -18.94 -3.63
CA LEU A 157 6.78 -19.04 -2.20
C LEU A 157 5.63 -19.59 -1.35
N LEU A 158 4.40 -19.16 -1.65
CA LEU A 158 3.15 -19.55 -0.98
C LEU A 158 2.00 -19.45 -1.99
N PRO A 159 1.85 -20.43 -2.91
CA PRO A 159 0.75 -20.42 -3.87
C PRO A 159 -0.57 -20.33 -3.13
N ASP A 160 -1.40 -19.36 -3.50
CA ASP A 160 -2.71 -19.08 -2.91
C ASP A 160 -2.71 -19.02 -1.37
N TYR A 161 -1.59 -18.58 -0.79
CA TYR A 161 -1.39 -18.47 0.67
C TYR A 161 -1.46 -19.80 1.40
N THR A 162 -1.20 -20.88 0.67
CA THR A 162 -1.15 -22.23 1.20
C THR A 162 0.18 -22.48 1.87
N ILE A 163 0.11 -22.70 3.18
CA ILE A 163 1.23 -23.10 4.02
C ILE A 163 1.31 -24.62 3.90
N PRO A 164 2.48 -25.20 3.54
CA PRO A 164 2.58 -26.61 3.16
C PRO A 164 2.01 -27.61 4.18
N PHE A 165 2.03 -27.28 5.48
CA PHE A 165 1.50 -28.12 6.55
C PHE A 165 0.03 -27.85 6.93
N LEU A 166 -0.58 -26.76 6.45
CA LEU A 166 -1.98 -26.41 6.72
C LEU A 166 -2.90 -26.64 5.51
N GLY A 167 -2.34 -26.80 4.30
CA GLY A 167 -3.11 -26.96 3.07
C GLY A 167 -3.95 -25.73 2.71
N GLU A 168 -4.83 -25.89 1.73
CA GLU A 168 -5.76 -24.85 1.25
C GLU A 168 -6.91 -24.62 2.24
N THR A 169 -6.58 -24.05 3.40
CA THR A 169 -7.53 -23.78 4.48
C THR A 169 -7.59 -22.30 4.82
N ALA A 170 -8.73 -21.85 5.36
CA ALA A 170 -8.87 -20.49 5.88
C ALA A 170 -7.80 -20.13 6.92
N VAL A 171 -7.37 -21.11 7.71
CA VAL A 171 -6.29 -20.95 8.70
C VAL A 171 -4.97 -20.63 8.00
N SER A 172 -4.68 -21.27 6.86
CA SER A 172 -3.50 -20.99 6.05
C SER A 172 -3.46 -19.54 5.57
N THR A 173 -4.58 -19.06 4.98
CA THR A 173 -4.71 -17.67 4.52
C THR A 173 -4.55 -16.67 5.66
N ILE A 174 -5.16 -16.93 6.82
CA ILE A 174 -5.02 -16.08 8.01
C ILE A 174 -3.56 -16.00 8.48
N VAL A 175 -2.88 -17.14 8.62
CA VAL A 175 -1.50 -17.18 9.13
C VAL A 175 -0.55 -16.49 8.14
N ALA A 176 -0.70 -16.76 6.84
CA ALA A 176 0.08 -16.08 5.80
C ALA A 176 -0.16 -14.57 5.81
N GLY A 177 -1.41 -14.13 5.96
CA GLY A 177 -1.76 -12.72 6.11
C GLY A 177 -1.12 -12.10 7.36
N ILE A 178 -1.13 -12.81 8.51
CA ILE A 178 -0.57 -12.31 9.76
C ILE A 178 0.94 -12.08 9.60
N LEU A 179 1.65 -13.06 9.05
CA LEU A 179 3.07 -12.97 8.78
C LEU A 179 3.38 -11.80 7.84
N GLY A 180 2.61 -11.65 6.76
CA GLY A 180 2.74 -10.54 5.82
C GLY A 180 2.59 -9.18 6.50
N THR A 181 1.54 -8.98 7.31
CA THR A 181 1.33 -7.73 8.06
C THR A 181 2.49 -7.42 9.01
N LEU A 182 2.99 -8.42 9.73
CA LEU A 182 4.11 -8.24 10.67
C LEU A 182 5.41 -7.85 9.95
N ILE A 183 5.68 -8.46 8.79
CA ILE A 183 6.86 -8.12 7.96
C ILE A 183 6.76 -6.67 7.48
N VAL A 184 5.62 -6.27 6.93
CA VAL A 184 5.40 -4.90 6.42
C VAL A 184 5.53 -3.88 7.55
N ALA A 185 4.92 -4.16 8.71
CA ALA A 185 5.03 -3.31 9.89
C ALA A 185 6.50 -3.18 10.34
N GLY A 186 7.24 -4.29 10.37
CA GLY A 186 8.66 -4.31 10.75
C GLY A 186 9.54 -3.50 9.80
N ILE A 187 9.39 -3.69 8.48
CA ILE A 187 10.13 -2.96 7.45
C ILE A 187 9.82 -1.46 7.54
N THR A 188 8.54 -1.10 7.62
CA THR A 188 8.10 0.30 7.67
C THR A 188 8.63 1.00 8.92
N TYR A 189 8.57 0.32 10.08
CA TYR A 189 9.12 0.83 11.33
C TYR A 189 10.65 1.01 11.27
N ALA A 190 11.37 0.03 10.71
CA ALA A 190 12.82 0.09 10.56
C ALA A 190 13.24 1.26 9.65
N LEU A 191 12.62 1.39 8.47
CA LEU A 191 12.89 2.48 7.54
C LEU A 191 12.55 3.85 8.14
N GLY A 192 11.39 3.97 8.80
CA GLY A 192 11.00 5.19 9.51
C GLY A 192 12.01 5.58 10.58
N ARG A 193 12.56 4.61 11.32
CA ARG A 193 13.62 4.87 12.31
C ARG A 193 14.94 5.29 11.67
N MET A 194 15.32 4.70 10.53
CA MET A 194 16.53 5.08 9.80
C MET A 194 16.46 6.52 9.31
N LEU A 195 15.32 6.94 8.75
CA LEU A 195 15.09 8.32 8.30
C LEU A 195 15.16 9.33 9.46
N GLN A 196 14.62 8.99 10.63
CA GLN A 196 14.69 9.85 11.82
C GLN A 196 16.10 9.94 12.43
N ARG A 197 16.93 8.91 12.27
CA ARG A 197 18.31 8.91 12.76
C ARG A 197 19.22 9.81 11.91
N GLY A 198 19.02 9.85 10.59
CA GLY A 198 19.78 10.73 9.69
C GLY A 198 19.54 12.22 9.97
N ALA A 199 18.32 12.61 10.34
CA ALA A 199 17.95 14.00 10.62
C ALA A 199 18.51 14.56 11.95
N ARG A 200 19.09 13.73 12.83
CA ARG A 200 19.60 14.16 14.15
C ARG A 200 21.12 14.45 14.18
N VAL A 201 21.82 14.38 13.04
CA VAL A 201 23.31 14.37 13.00
C VAL A 201 23.95 15.70 12.58
N GLU A 202 23.22 16.82 12.44
CA GLU A 202 23.87 18.15 12.36
C GLU A 202 23.78 18.90 13.69
N PRO A 203 24.75 18.75 14.61
CA PRO A 203 25.06 19.80 15.55
C PRO A 203 25.82 20.89 14.80
N SER A 204 25.20 22.06 14.61
CA SER A 204 25.87 23.25 14.12
C SER A 204 27.06 23.59 15.03
N SER A 205 28.28 23.38 14.54
CA SER A 205 29.47 23.96 15.16
C SER A 205 29.55 25.43 14.74
N ARG A 206 29.23 26.30 15.72
CA ARG A 206 29.68 27.69 15.96
C ARG A 206 30.03 28.57 14.77
#